data_AF-A0A1Q5RU46-F1
#
_entry.id   AF-A0A1Q5RU46-F1
#
_cell.length_a   1.000
_cell.length_b   1.000
_cell.length_c   1.000
_cell.angle_alpha   90.00
_cell.angle_beta   90.00
_cell.angle_gamma   90.00
#
_symmetry.space_group_name_H-M   'P 1'
#
loop_
_entity.id
_entity.type
_entity.pdbx_description
1 polymer ?
#
loop_
_entity_poly.entity_id
_entity_poly.type
_entity_poly.pdbx_seq_one_letter_code
_entity_poly.pdbx_strand_id
1 'polypeptide(L)'
;MAGALLALSAAQPAARSAAAESGADDASLLYLSSGEWERQPAPRKVALAADFMRIFCTDQRMSAASLADCLDRDKADGAPFERAMACVSALSAGR
;
A
#
# COMPACT_ATOMS: atom_id res chain seq x y z
N MET A 1 36.53 -37.65 17.74
CA MET A 1 35.85 -36.64 18.57
C MET A 1 35.96 -35.28 17.90
N ALA A 2 34.81 -34.69 17.64
CA ALA A 2 34.46 -33.26 17.60
C ALA A 2 35.53 -32.16 17.32
N GLY A 3 35.18 -31.29 16.37
CA GLY A 3 35.63 -29.90 16.20
C GLY A 3 35.14 -29.40 14.84
N ALA A 4 33.97 -28.73 14.65
CA ALA A 4 33.53 -27.44 15.20
C ALA A 4 34.63 -26.37 14.96
N LEU A 5 34.49 -25.26 14.24
CA LEU A 5 33.35 -24.45 13.79
C LEU A 5 33.86 -23.39 12.77
N LEU A 6 32.96 -22.97 11.86
CA LEU A 6 32.76 -21.62 11.30
C LEU A 6 33.86 -20.95 10.46
N ALA A 7 33.52 -20.68 9.19
CA ALA A 7 33.68 -19.34 8.62
C ALA A 7 32.80 -19.12 7.37
N LEU A 8 31.93 -18.12 7.48
CA LEU A 8 31.50 -17.19 6.43
C LEU A 8 30.73 -17.75 5.23
N SER A 9 29.41 -17.60 5.31
CA SER A 9 28.58 -17.30 4.13
C SER A 9 27.56 -16.25 4.51
N ALA A 10 28.02 -15.00 4.65
CA ALA A 10 27.17 -13.83 4.59
C ALA A 10 26.72 -13.66 3.13
N ALA A 11 25.62 -14.29 2.76
CA ALA A 11 24.88 -13.99 1.54
C ALA A 11 23.44 -13.64 1.94
N GLN A 12 23.31 -12.36 2.27
CA GLN A 12 22.13 -11.48 2.26
C GLN A 12 20.78 -12.17 1.93
N PRO A 13 19.72 -11.95 2.74
CA PRO A 13 18.40 -12.41 2.37
C PRO A 13 18.08 -11.84 0.99
N ALA A 14 17.81 -12.75 0.07
CA ALA A 14 17.17 -12.48 -1.19
C ALA A 14 15.81 -11.81 -0.90
N ALA A 15 15.84 -10.48 -0.70
CA ALA A 15 14.71 -9.63 -0.99
C ALA A 15 14.53 -9.73 -2.50
N ARG A 16 13.81 -10.77 -2.91
CA ARG A 16 13.06 -10.85 -4.16
C ARG A 16 12.26 -9.56 -4.24
N SER A 17 12.87 -8.53 -4.80
CA SER A 17 12.19 -7.40 -5.42
C SER A 17 11.60 -7.96 -6.71
N ALA A 18 10.60 -8.82 -6.53
CA ALA A 18 9.78 -9.33 -7.61
C ALA A 18 8.66 -8.32 -7.83
N ALA A 19 8.47 -7.99 -9.11
CA ALA A 19 7.45 -7.10 -9.66
C ALA A 19 7.74 -5.58 -9.57
N ALA A 20 8.84 -5.17 -10.20
CA ALA A 20 8.74 -4.04 -11.13
C ALA A 20 8.11 -4.55 -12.43
N GLU A 21 6.82 -4.84 -12.41
CA GLU A 21 6.05 -5.06 -13.64
C GLU A 21 5.68 -3.69 -14.23
N SER A 22 6.50 -3.30 -15.20
CA SER A 22 6.20 -2.41 -16.33
C SER A 22 4.74 -1.97 -16.48
N GLY A 23 4.48 -0.70 -16.15
CA GLY A 23 4.03 0.26 -17.17
C GLY A 23 2.63 0.09 -17.76
N ALA A 24 1.61 -0.14 -16.94
CA ALA A 24 0.23 0.15 -17.31
C ALA A 24 -0.40 1.03 -16.23
N ASP A 25 -0.39 2.34 -16.50
CA ASP A 25 -1.02 3.40 -15.71
C ASP A 25 -0.36 3.70 -14.35
N ASP A 26 0.62 4.62 -14.36
CA ASP A 26 1.14 5.33 -13.17
C ASP A 26 0.08 6.30 -12.60
N ALA A 27 -1.18 5.87 -12.56
CA ALA A 27 -2.23 6.63 -11.94
C ALA A 27 -2.04 6.50 -10.44
N SER A 28 -1.30 7.45 -9.86
CA SER A 28 -1.25 7.62 -8.41
C SER A 28 -2.68 7.81 -7.89
N LEU A 29 -2.96 7.29 -6.69
CA LEU A 29 -4.22 7.53 -5.98
C LEU A 29 -4.59 9.03 -5.92
N LEU A 30 -3.57 9.90 -5.97
CA LEU A 30 -3.68 11.36 -6.02
C LEU A 30 -4.43 11.92 -7.24
N TYR A 31 -4.30 11.27 -8.40
CA TYR A 31 -4.84 11.76 -9.68
C TYR A 31 -5.97 10.87 -10.21
N LEU A 32 -6.24 9.78 -9.52
CA LEU A 32 -7.24 8.81 -9.94
C LEU A 32 -8.64 9.39 -9.78
N SER A 33 -9.49 9.23 -10.78
CA SER A 33 -10.93 9.48 -10.62
C SER A 33 -11.62 8.33 -9.90
N SER A 34 -12.80 8.58 -9.34
CA SER A 34 -13.58 7.56 -8.61
C SER A 34 -13.98 6.39 -9.53
N GLY A 35 -14.31 6.65 -10.80
CA GLY A 35 -14.63 5.62 -11.79
C GLY A 35 -13.43 4.83 -12.28
N GLU A 36 -12.22 5.40 -12.24
CA GLU A 36 -10.99 4.63 -12.45
C GLU A 36 -10.72 3.71 -11.26
N TRP A 37 -10.94 4.20 -10.04
CA TRP A 37 -10.73 3.40 -8.83
C TRP A 37 -11.59 2.14 -8.85
N GLU A 38 -12.88 2.27 -9.15
CA GLU A 38 -13.81 1.14 -9.19
C GLU A 38 -13.42 0.07 -10.22
N ARG A 39 -12.82 0.49 -11.35
CA ARG A 39 -12.36 -0.43 -12.41
C ARG A 39 -11.04 -1.13 -12.09
N GLN A 40 -10.30 -0.66 -11.09
CA GLN A 40 -9.04 -1.30 -10.71
C GLN A 40 -9.28 -2.68 -10.08
N PRO A 41 -8.46 -3.70 -10.41
CA PRO A 41 -8.51 -4.96 -9.71
C PRO A 41 -8.02 -4.80 -8.27
N ALA A 42 -8.54 -5.64 -7.35
CA ALA A 42 -8.21 -5.62 -5.93
C ALA A 42 -6.69 -5.53 -5.62
N PRO A 43 -5.80 -6.34 -6.21
CA PRO A 43 -4.35 -6.21 -5.95
C PRO A 43 -3.79 -4.83 -6.36
N ARG A 44 -4.31 -4.21 -7.41
CA ARG A 44 -3.88 -2.88 -7.84
C ARG A 44 -4.33 -1.78 -6.88
N LYS A 45 -5.55 -1.86 -6.35
CA LYS A 45 -6.05 -0.95 -5.31
C LYS A 45 -5.17 -0.96 -4.05
N VAL A 46 -4.75 -2.15 -3.62
CA VAL A 46 -3.84 -2.29 -2.47
C VAL A 46 -2.47 -1.67 -2.75
N ALA A 47 -1.91 -1.86 -3.95
CA ALA A 47 -0.65 -1.23 -4.34
C ALA A 47 -0.76 0.31 -4.34
N LEU A 48 -1.83 0.86 -4.91
CA LEU A 48 -2.11 2.30 -4.92
C LEU A 48 -2.28 2.88 -3.51
N ALA A 49 -2.98 2.16 -2.63
CA ALA A 49 -3.11 2.54 -1.23
C ALA A 49 -1.77 2.50 -0.50
N ALA A 50 -0.91 1.51 -0.78
CA ALA A 50 0.43 1.42 -0.21
C ALA A 50 1.31 2.61 -0.63
N ASP A 51 1.28 2.99 -1.90
CA ASP A 51 2.02 4.14 -2.42
C ASP A 51 1.54 5.47 -1.80
N PHE A 52 0.22 5.64 -1.68
CA PHE A 52 -0.36 6.78 -0.97
C PHE A 52 0.11 6.84 0.49
N MET A 53 0.02 5.72 1.21
CA MET A 53 0.43 5.65 2.60
C MET A 53 1.92 5.95 2.78
N ARG A 54 2.78 5.49 1.87
CA ARG A 54 4.22 5.79 1.93
C ARG A 54 4.52 7.31 1.95
N ILE A 55 3.65 8.11 1.33
CA ILE A 55 3.83 9.56 1.20
C ILE A 55 3.09 10.31 2.33
N PHE A 56 1.85 9.93 2.62
CA PHE A 56 0.96 10.71 3.49
C PHE A 56 0.75 10.12 4.88
N CYS A 57 0.97 8.82 5.07
CA CYS A 57 0.72 8.14 6.33
C CYS A 57 2.05 7.78 7.03
N THR A 58 2.33 8.45 8.15
CA THR A 58 3.46 8.07 9.03
C THR A 58 3.07 7.08 10.12
N ASP A 59 1.76 6.88 10.36
CA ASP A 59 1.23 5.93 11.35
C ASP A 59 1.08 4.54 10.72
N GLN A 60 1.90 3.59 11.18
CA GLN A 60 1.95 2.21 10.68
C GLN A 60 0.81 1.32 11.19
N ARG A 61 -0.13 1.84 11.98
CA ARG A 61 -1.27 1.06 12.49
C ARG A 61 -2.30 0.72 11.42
N MET A 62 -2.41 1.54 10.37
CA MET A 62 -3.24 1.23 9.20
C MET A 62 -2.41 0.38 8.22
N SER A 63 -3.02 -0.66 7.66
CA SER A 63 -2.42 -1.39 6.53
C SER A 63 -2.97 -0.89 5.20
N ALA A 64 -2.20 -1.04 4.12
CA ALA A 64 -2.64 -0.68 2.77
C ALA A 64 -3.93 -1.40 2.35
N ALA A 65 -4.11 -2.66 2.76
CA ALA A 65 -5.34 -3.41 2.55
C ALA A 65 -6.52 -2.77 3.30
N SER A 66 -6.32 -2.33 4.55
CA SER A 66 -7.38 -1.67 5.33
C SER A 66 -7.79 -0.33 4.71
N LEU A 67 -6.84 0.42 4.14
CA LEU A 67 -7.13 1.66 3.43
C LEU A 67 -7.89 1.39 2.12
N ALA A 68 -7.45 0.41 1.32
CA ALA A 68 -8.15 0.02 0.09
C ALA A 68 -9.59 -0.44 0.39
N ASP A 69 -9.78 -1.22 1.46
CA ASP A 69 -11.10 -1.63 1.93
C ASP A 69 -11.96 -0.43 2.36
N CYS A 70 -11.36 0.55 3.05
CA CYS A 70 -12.07 1.77 3.45
C CYS A 70 -12.55 2.55 2.22
N LEU A 71 -11.69 2.71 1.21
CA LEU A 71 -12.00 3.38 -0.04
C LEU A 71 -13.06 2.65 -0.89
N ASP A 72 -13.14 1.32 -0.79
CA ASP A 72 -14.17 0.53 -1.49
C ASP A 72 -15.53 0.59 -0.78
N ARG A 73 -15.54 0.72 0.55
CA ARG A 73 -16.78 0.89 1.33
C ARG A 73 -17.27 2.33 1.31
N ASP A 74 -16.36 3.30 1.35
CA ASP A 74 -16.67 4.72 1.28
C ASP A 74 -16.95 5.13 -0.17
N LYS A 75 -18.21 4.89 -0.55
CA LYS A 75 -18.78 5.26 -1.85
C LYS A 75 -19.16 6.75 -1.91
N ALA A 76 -18.72 7.57 -0.94
CA ALA A 76 -18.99 9.00 -0.97
C ALA A 76 -18.55 9.62 -2.32
N ASP A 77 -19.35 10.58 -2.79
CA ASP A 77 -18.99 11.43 -3.91
C ASP A 77 -17.71 12.18 -3.55
N GLY A 78 -16.66 12.02 -4.36
CA GLY A 78 -15.36 12.62 -4.08
C GLY A 78 -14.21 11.86 -4.72
N ALA A 79 -13.08 12.55 -4.89
CA ALA A 79 -11.88 11.91 -5.43
C ALA A 79 -11.33 10.88 -4.43
N PRO A 80 -10.79 9.74 -4.90
CA PRO A 80 -10.10 8.74 -4.07
C PRO A 80 -9.11 9.34 -3.07
N PHE A 81 -8.40 10.42 -3.43
CA PHE A 81 -7.51 11.15 -2.53
C PHE A 81 -8.22 11.71 -1.28
N GLU A 82 -9.32 12.44 -1.47
CA GLU A 82 -10.05 13.09 -0.38
C GLU A 82 -10.64 12.04 0.57
N ARG A 83 -11.18 10.95 0.01
CA ARG A 83 -11.66 9.81 0.78
C ARG A 83 -10.53 9.10 1.54
N ALA A 84 -9.35 8.97 0.93
CA ALA A 84 -8.20 8.38 1.61
C ALA A 84 -7.79 9.19 2.83
N MET A 85 -7.78 10.54 2.71
CA MET A 85 -7.53 11.43 3.85
C MET A 85 -8.60 11.29 4.94
N ALA A 86 -9.88 11.14 4.57
CA ALA A 86 -10.96 10.89 5.52
C ALA A 86 -10.79 9.55 6.26
N CYS A 87 -10.50 8.47 5.53
CA CYS A 87 -10.23 7.14 6.09
C CYS A 87 -9.06 7.14 7.09
N VAL A 88 -7.96 7.82 6.76
CA VAL A 88 -6.79 7.93 7.64
C VAL A 88 -7.08 8.80 8.87
N SER A 89 -7.84 9.88 8.68
CA SER A 89 -8.20 10.81 9.77
C SER A 89 -9.16 10.16 10.78
N ALA A 90 -10.11 9.35 10.31
CA ALA A 90 -11.04 8.61 11.17
C ALA A 90 -10.31 7.67 12.15
N LEU A 91 -9.24 7.01 11.71
CA LEU A 91 -8.39 6.20 12.60
C LEU A 91 -7.66 7.02 13.65
N SER A 92 -7.27 8.26 13.31
CA SER A 92 -6.59 9.14 14.26
C SER A 92 -7.53 9.72 15.32
N ALA A 93 -8.81 9.92 14.97
CA ALA A 93 -9.85 10.47 15.86
C ALA A 93 -10.50 9.43 16.79
N GLY A 94 -10.36 8.14 16.50
CA GLY A 94 -10.83 7.05 17.37
C GLY A 94 -9.88 6.70 18.53
N ARG A 95 -8.89 7.55 18.81
CA ARG A 95 -8.02 7.51 20.00
C ARG A 95 -8.60 8.41 21.09
#